data_AF-A0AAP2DA52-F1
#
_entry.id   AF-A0AAP2DA52-F1
#
_cell.length_a   1.000
_cell.length_b   1.000
_cell.length_c   1.000
_cell.angle_alpha   90.00
_cell.angle_beta   90.00
_cell.angle_gamma   90.00
#
_symmetry.space_group_name_H-M   'P 1'
#
loop_
_entity.id
_entity.type
_entity.pdbx_description
1 polymer ?
#
loop_
_entity_poly.entity_id
_entity_poly.type
_entity_poly.pdbx_seq_one_letter_code
_entity_poly.pdbx_strand_id
1 'polypeptide(L)'
;MKTWKSIGAVFAGLAAIFVLSGATDAILEGTGIMTLPFADNGTGFILLVVLYRQLYVALGAYITAALAPDKPMKHAMILAAIGFVLGVTGAIVMWHIPPHWYPVSLVVLGWPSAWLGAWLRLRKRLTVTSRV
;
A
#
# COMPACT_ATOMS: atom_id res chain seq x y z
N MET A 1 14.21 18.73 15.36
CA MET A 1 13.12 17.73 15.54
C MET A 1 12.38 17.35 14.23
N LYS A 2 12.98 17.46 13.04
CA LYS A 2 12.30 17.10 11.76
C LYS A 2 12.27 15.58 11.51
N THR A 3 13.27 14.85 11.97
CA THR A 3 13.44 13.40 11.74
C THR A 3 12.31 12.56 12.32
N TRP A 4 11.87 12.81 13.56
CA TRP A 4 10.77 12.08 14.19
C TRP A 4 9.44 12.26 13.44
N LYS A 5 9.18 13.45 12.90
CA LYS A 5 8.00 13.72 12.07
C LYS A 5 8.08 12.98 10.73
N SER A 6 9.27 12.91 10.12
CA SER A 6 9.50 12.14 8.90
C SER A 6 9.25 10.65 9.10
N ILE A 7 9.82 10.07 10.16
CA ILE A 7 9.63 8.65 10.51
C ILE A 7 8.15 8.39 10.80
N GLY A 8 7.52 9.23 11.63
CA GLY A 8 6.10 9.12 11.95
C GLY A 8 5.19 9.17 10.71
N ALA A 9 5.51 10.01 9.72
CA ALA A 9 4.75 10.09 8.47
C ALA A 9 4.83 8.80 7.64
N VAL A 10 6.01 8.20 7.52
CA VAL A 10 6.20 6.92 6.81
C VAL A 10 5.51 5.79 7.58
N PHE A 11 5.69 5.75 8.90
CA PHE A 11 5.07 4.73 9.75
C PHE A 11 3.55 4.79 9.71
N ALA A 12 2.94 5.99 9.74
CA ALA A 12 1.49 6.14 9.64
C ALA A 12 0.94 5.60 8.31
N GLY A 13 1.63 5.83 7.19
CA GLY A 13 1.24 5.25 5.90
C GLY A 13 1.39 3.73 5.86
N LEU A 14 2.50 3.21 6.41
CA LEU A 14 2.72 1.76 6.51
C LEU A 14 1.67 1.07 7.38
N ALA A 15 1.35 1.66 8.53
CA ALA A 15 0.30 1.18 9.43
C ALA A 15 -1.06 1.17 8.75
N ALA A 16 -1.40 2.24 8.00
CA ALA A 16 -2.65 2.28 7.25
C ALA A 16 -2.75 1.14 6.23
N ILE A 17 -1.66 0.83 5.50
CA ILE A 17 -1.63 -0.28 4.54
C ILE A 17 -1.91 -1.61 5.25
N PHE A 18 -1.17 -1.91 6.32
CA PHE A 18 -1.32 -3.20 7.00
C PHE A 18 -2.66 -3.36 7.72
N VAL A 19 -3.13 -2.32 8.40
CA VAL A 19 -4.41 -2.35 9.11
C VAL A 19 -5.55 -2.53 8.11
N LEU A 20 -5.57 -1.76 7.02
CA LEU A 20 -6.64 -1.88 6.02
C LEU A 20 -6.61 -3.23 5.31
N SER A 21 -5.44 -3.66 4.81
CA SER A 21 -5.31 -4.97 4.16
C SER A 21 -5.71 -6.11 5.11
N GLY A 22 -5.14 -6.15 6.31
CA GLY A 22 -5.40 -7.23 7.26
C GLY A 22 -6.83 -7.24 7.76
N ALA A 23 -7.44 -6.09 8.02
CA ALA A 23 -8.85 -6.02 8.42
C ALA A 23 -9.77 -6.49 7.30
N THR A 24 -9.51 -6.09 6.04
CA THR A 24 -10.29 -6.55 4.89
C THR A 24 -10.15 -8.05 4.69
N ASP A 25 -8.93 -8.59 4.76
CA ASP A 25 -8.69 -10.03 4.65
C ASP A 25 -9.44 -10.80 5.74
N ALA A 26 -9.35 -10.37 7.01
CA ALA A 26 -10.02 -11.01 8.14
C ALA A 26 -11.55 -11.00 8.00
N ILE A 27 -12.14 -9.91 7.45
CA ILE A 27 -13.58 -9.84 7.19
C ILE A 27 -13.95 -10.80 6.05
N LEU A 28 -13.20 -10.84 4.96
CA LEU A 28 -13.49 -11.71 3.82
C LEU A 28 -13.34 -13.20 4.17
N GLU A 29 -12.33 -13.55 4.96
CA GLU A 29 -12.13 -14.90 5.48
C GLU A 29 -13.25 -15.28 6.47
N GLY A 30 -13.53 -14.41 7.44
CA GLY A 30 -14.57 -14.65 8.46
C GLY A 30 -15.99 -14.74 7.90
N THR A 31 -16.22 -14.21 6.70
CA THR A 31 -17.51 -14.32 5.97
C THR A 31 -17.54 -15.48 4.98
N GLY A 32 -16.44 -16.23 4.83
CA GLY A 32 -16.31 -17.34 3.89
C GLY A 32 -16.19 -16.93 2.42
N ILE A 33 -16.00 -15.62 2.14
CA ILE A 33 -15.81 -15.11 0.78
C ILE A 33 -14.38 -15.40 0.31
N MET A 34 -13.40 -15.22 1.19
CA MET A 34 -12.01 -15.63 0.95
C MET A 34 -11.79 -17.02 1.53
N THR A 35 -11.33 -17.95 0.70
CA THR A 35 -10.97 -19.30 1.16
C THR A 35 -9.50 -19.36 1.56
N LEU A 36 -9.20 -20.22 2.54
CA LEU A 36 -7.86 -20.68 2.85
C LEU A 36 -7.79 -22.20 2.62
N PRO A 37 -6.78 -22.72 1.90
CA PRO A 37 -5.62 -22.03 1.34
C PRO A 37 -5.93 -20.98 0.27
N PHE A 38 -5.21 -19.85 0.28
CA PHE A 38 -5.51 -18.71 -0.59
C PHE A 38 -5.49 -19.05 -2.09
N ALA A 39 -4.72 -20.07 -2.50
CA ALA A 39 -4.69 -20.56 -3.88
C ALA A 39 -6.02 -21.12 -4.38
N ASP A 40 -6.94 -21.52 -3.51
CA ASP A 40 -8.24 -22.07 -3.90
C ASP A 40 -9.21 -20.98 -4.37
N ASN A 41 -8.88 -19.70 -4.16
CA ASN A 41 -9.68 -18.60 -4.66
C ASN A 41 -9.52 -18.47 -6.19
N GLY A 42 -10.63 -18.26 -6.89
CA GLY A 42 -10.60 -18.04 -8.34
C GLY A 42 -9.83 -16.79 -8.74
N THR A 43 -9.23 -16.80 -9.94
CA THR A 43 -8.41 -15.68 -10.49
C THR A 43 -9.09 -14.32 -10.39
N GLY A 44 -10.40 -14.25 -10.66
CA GLY A 44 -11.15 -12.99 -10.56
C GLY A 44 -11.16 -12.40 -9.14
N PHE A 45 -11.26 -13.25 -8.11
CA PHE A 45 -11.17 -12.82 -6.73
C PHE A 45 -9.74 -12.39 -6.37
N ILE A 46 -8.72 -13.13 -6.81
CA ILE A 46 -7.32 -12.75 -6.56
C ILE A 46 -7.00 -11.38 -7.22
N LEU A 47 -7.55 -11.09 -8.40
CA LEU A 47 -7.44 -9.77 -9.02
C LEU A 47 -8.11 -8.67 -8.20
N LEU A 48 -9.27 -8.93 -7.60
CA LEU A 48 -9.92 -8.01 -6.66
C LEU A 48 -9.02 -7.76 -5.44
N VAL A 49 -8.36 -8.81 -4.94
CA VAL A 49 -7.38 -8.72 -3.84
C VAL A 49 -6.20 -7.82 -4.20
N VAL A 50 -5.62 -8.02 -5.38
CA VAL A 50 -4.57 -7.12 -5.89
C VAL A 50 -5.10 -5.69 -5.95
N LEU A 51 -6.29 -5.48 -6.52
CA LEU A 51 -6.86 -4.14 -6.69
C LEU A 51 -7.02 -3.39 -5.36
N TYR A 52 -7.70 -3.96 -4.37
CA TYR A 52 -7.89 -3.22 -3.11
C TYR A 52 -6.57 -3.01 -2.35
N ARG A 53 -5.62 -3.95 -2.43
CA ARG A 53 -4.29 -3.76 -1.83
C ARG A 53 -3.54 -2.61 -2.48
N GLN A 54 -3.62 -2.48 -3.80
CA GLN A 54 -3.05 -1.34 -4.51
C GLN A 54 -3.73 -0.01 -4.14
N LEU A 55 -5.05 -0.01 -3.91
CA LEU A 55 -5.75 1.17 -3.38
C LEU A 55 -5.27 1.53 -1.97
N TYR A 56 -5.03 0.56 -1.10
CA TYR A 56 -4.49 0.81 0.24
C TYR A 56 -3.05 1.29 0.21
N VAL A 57 -2.21 0.79 -0.70
CA VAL A 57 -0.86 1.35 -0.94
C VAL A 57 -0.93 2.82 -1.35
N ALA A 58 -1.83 3.16 -2.29
CA ALA A 58 -2.03 4.54 -2.69
C ALA A 58 -2.53 5.41 -1.52
N LEU A 59 -3.46 4.91 -0.71
CA LEU A 59 -3.96 5.63 0.47
C LEU A 59 -2.88 5.81 1.54
N GLY A 60 -2.09 4.78 1.83
CA GLY A 60 -0.95 4.87 2.74
C GLY A 60 0.07 5.90 2.29
N ALA A 61 0.42 5.91 1.00
CA ALA A 61 1.32 6.91 0.44
C ALA A 61 0.72 8.33 0.45
N TYR A 62 -0.60 8.48 0.24
CA TYR A 62 -1.29 9.74 0.41
C TYR A 62 -1.17 10.25 1.86
N ILE A 63 -1.38 9.38 2.85
CA ILE A 63 -1.24 9.70 4.29
C ILE A 63 0.20 10.12 4.61
N THR A 64 1.19 9.35 4.16
CA THR A 64 2.60 9.70 4.34
C THR A 64 2.94 11.04 3.72
N ALA A 65 2.51 11.30 2.49
CA ALA A 65 2.70 12.60 1.84
C ALA A 65 1.95 13.73 2.57
N ALA A 66 0.82 13.44 3.20
CA ALA A 66 0.05 14.44 3.94
C ALA A 66 0.76 14.89 5.23
N LEU A 67 1.36 13.93 5.94
CA LEU A 67 2.02 14.12 7.24
C LEU A 67 3.50 14.51 7.12
N ALA A 68 4.12 14.29 5.95
CA ALA A 68 5.54 14.59 5.74
C ALA A 68 5.87 16.07 6.02
N PRO A 69 6.92 16.36 6.83
CA PRO A 69 7.29 17.73 7.19
C PRO A 69 7.89 18.51 6.01
N ASP A 70 8.58 17.81 5.10
CA ASP A 70 9.15 18.34 3.87
C ASP A 70 9.20 17.24 2.80
N LYS A 71 9.35 17.62 1.52
CA LYS A 71 9.52 16.68 0.39
C LYS A 71 8.53 15.49 0.43
N PRO A 72 7.21 15.74 0.36
CA PRO A 72 6.18 14.72 0.56
C PRO A 72 6.29 13.52 -0.40
N MET A 73 6.65 13.76 -1.66
CA MET A 73 6.90 12.69 -2.64
C MET A 73 8.06 11.78 -2.22
N LYS A 74 9.14 12.35 -1.66
CA LYS A 74 10.30 11.56 -1.22
C LYS A 74 9.90 10.59 -0.10
N HIS A 75 9.11 11.04 0.87
CA HIS A 75 8.65 10.18 1.97
C HIS A 75 7.74 9.05 1.47
N ALA A 76 6.86 9.34 0.51
CA ALA A 76 6.04 8.30 -0.12
C ALA A 76 6.86 7.27 -0.92
N MET A 77 7.94 7.69 -1.58
CA MET A 77 8.85 6.76 -2.28
C MET A 77 9.71 5.95 -1.31
N ILE A 78 10.05 6.49 -0.14
CA ILE A 78 10.66 5.71 0.95
C ILE A 78 9.69 4.65 1.45
N LEU A 79 8.41 4.99 1.64
CA LEU A 79 7.38 4.01 1.97
C LEU A 79 7.28 2.91 0.90
N ALA A 80 7.29 3.28 -0.39
CA ALA A 80 7.28 2.31 -1.49
C ALA A 80 8.50 1.38 -1.47
N ALA A 81 9.70 1.91 -1.19
CA ALA A 81 10.91 1.11 -1.07
C ALA A 81 10.85 0.12 0.11
N ILE A 82 10.31 0.55 1.26
CA ILE A 82 10.08 -0.34 2.41
C ILE A 82 9.08 -1.44 2.01
N GLY A 83 7.95 -1.05 1.41
CA GLY A 83 6.94 -1.98 0.93
C GLY A 83 7.48 -2.97 -0.11
N PHE A 84 8.39 -2.54 -0.98
CA PHE A 84 9.06 -3.40 -1.96
C PHE A 84 9.91 -4.47 -1.27
N VAL A 85 10.75 -4.09 -0.29
CA VAL A 85 11.58 -5.04 0.45
C VAL A 85 10.71 -6.06 1.20
N LEU A 86 9.66 -5.59 1.88
CA LEU A 86 8.72 -6.46 2.59
C LEU A 86 7.95 -7.37 1.62
N GLY A 87 7.51 -6.83 0.49
CA GLY A 87 6.77 -7.58 -0.54
C GLY A 87 7.62 -8.66 -1.20
N VAL A 88 8.88 -8.35 -1.56
CA VAL A 88 9.84 -9.34 -2.08
C VAL A 88 10.12 -10.42 -1.03
N THR A 89 10.33 -10.02 0.23
CA THR A 89 10.55 -10.98 1.31
C THR A 89 9.35 -11.91 1.48
N GLY A 90 8.13 -11.36 1.51
CA GLY A 90 6.89 -12.14 1.56
C GLY A 90 6.71 -13.05 0.35
N ALA A 91 7.04 -12.58 -0.85
CA ALA A 91 6.99 -13.37 -2.08
C ALA A 91 7.92 -14.59 -2.01
N ILE A 92 9.16 -14.41 -1.52
CA ILE A 92 10.13 -15.50 -1.38
C ILE A 92 9.66 -16.50 -0.31
N VAL A 93 9.23 -16.02 0.85
CA VAL A 93 8.82 -16.88 1.98
C VAL A 93 7.56 -17.68 1.62
N MET A 94 6.60 -17.06 0.92
CA MET A 94 5.30 -17.66 0.62
C MET A 94 5.20 -18.18 -0.82
N TRP A 95 6.32 -18.37 -1.52
CA TRP A 95 6.35 -18.60 -2.96
C TRP A 95 5.44 -19.74 -3.44
N HIS A 96 5.32 -20.81 -2.64
CA HIS A 96 4.56 -22.02 -2.99
C HIS A 96 3.09 -21.98 -2.58
N ILE A 97 2.60 -20.89 -1.97
CA ILE A 97 1.24 -20.81 -1.43
C ILE A 97 0.26 -20.19 -2.44
N PRO A 98 0.44 -18.94 -2.93
CA PRO A 98 -0.44 -18.37 -3.94
C PRO A 98 0.10 -18.63 -5.36
N PRO A 99 -0.71 -18.39 -6.40
CA PRO A 99 -0.19 -18.30 -7.77
C PRO A 99 0.95 -17.27 -7.86
N HIS A 100 2.10 -17.64 -8.42
CA HIS A 100 3.33 -16.82 -8.37
C HIS A 100 3.16 -15.39 -8.93
N TRP A 101 2.24 -15.19 -9.88
CA TRP A 101 1.97 -13.87 -10.44
C TRP A 101 1.35 -12.91 -9.42
N TYR A 102 0.65 -13.42 -8.40
CA TYR A 102 0.01 -12.61 -7.36
C TYR A 102 1.03 -11.77 -6.55
N PRO A 103 2.05 -12.37 -5.88
CA PRO A 103 3.02 -11.58 -5.14
C PRO A 103 3.86 -10.69 -6.05
N VAL A 104 4.16 -11.13 -7.28
CA VAL A 104 4.87 -10.29 -8.28
C VAL A 104 4.06 -9.04 -8.61
N SER A 105 2.74 -9.18 -8.78
CA SER A 105 1.84 -8.06 -9.08
C SER A 105 1.84 -7.02 -7.96
N LEU A 106 1.81 -7.45 -6.69
CA LEU A 106 1.87 -6.54 -5.55
C LEU A 106 3.18 -5.75 -5.50
N VAL A 107 4.31 -6.42 -5.73
CA VAL A 107 5.64 -5.80 -5.73
C VAL A 107 5.78 -4.78 -6.85
N VAL A 108 5.38 -5.14 -8.07
CA VAL A 108 5.51 -4.27 -9.25
C VAL A 108 4.54 -3.08 -9.16
N LEU A 109 3.27 -3.33 -8.84
CA LEU A 109 2.24 -2.29 -8.80
C LEU A 109 2.38 -1.37 -7.58
N GLY A 110 3.08 -1.79 -6.52
CA GLY A 110 3.30 -0.99 -5.32
C GLY A 110 3.90 0.40 -5.62
N TRP A 111 4.86 0.46 -6.55
CA TRP A 111 5.52 1.70 -6.97
C TRP A 111 4.56 2.72 -7.61
N PRO A 112 3.86 2.39 -8.72
CA PRO A 112 2.93 3.34 -9.34
C PRO A 112 1.76 3.69 -8.41
N SER A 113 1.27 2.75 -7.59
CA SER A 113 0.22 3.04 -6.60
C SER A 113 0.68 4.06 -5.55
N ALA A 114 1.86 3.87 -4.97
CA ALA A 114 2.40 4.81 -3.99
C ALA A 114 2.65 6.20 -4.59
N TRP A 115 3.17 6.25 -5.82
CA TRP A 115 3.38 7.51 -6.54
C TRP A 115 2.06 8.24 -6.78
N LEU A 116 1.04 7.54 -7.28
CA LEU A 116 -0.28 8.11 -7.55
C LEU A 116 -0.91 8.69 -6.27
N GLY A 117 -0.85 7.94 -5.17
CA GLY A 117 -1.34 8.40 -3.86
C GLY A 117 -0.68 9.69 -3.39
N ALA A 118 0.65 9.75 -3.45
CA ALA A 118 1.39 10.96 -3.10
C ALA A 118 1.08 12.12 -4.07
N TRP A 119 1.03 11.86 -5.37
CA TRP A 119 0.72 12.85 -6.38
C TRP A 119 -0.65 13.50 -6.18
N LEU A 120 -1.69 12.72 -5.85
CA LEU A 120 -3.01 13.25 -5.51
C LEU A 120 -2.95 14.21 -4.32
N ARG A 121 -2.14 13.90 -3.30
CA ARG A 121 -1.94 14.79 -2.14
C ARG A 121 -1.26 16.10 -2.53
N LEU A 122 -0.27 16.06 -3.41
CA LEU A 122 0.43 17.23 -3.90
C LEU A 122 -0.49 18.12 -4.74
N ARG A 123 -1.31 17.54 -5.63
CA ARG A 123 -2.29 18.31 -6.42
C ARG A 123 -3.28 19.06 -5.55
N LYS A 124 -3.84 18.41 -4.52
CA LYS A 124 -4.73 19.08 -3.56
C LYS A 124 -4.06 20.26 -2.84
N ARG A 125 -2.75 20.16 -2.55
CA ARG A 125 -1.97 21.25 -1.92
C ARG A 125 -1.89 22.47 -2.83
N LEU A 126 -1.61 22.26 -4.13
CA LEU A 126 -1.49 23.35 -5.11
C LEU A 126 -2.81 24.09 -5.34
N THR A 127 -3.93 23.37 -5.40
CA THR A 127 -5.27 23.99 -5.59
C THR A 127 -5.70 24.85 -4.40
N VAL A 128 -5.27 24.52 -3.18
CA VAL A 128 -5.58 25.34 -1.99
C VAL A 128 -4.78 26.64 -2.00
N THR A 129 -3.48 26.58 -2.33
CA THR A 129 -2.62 27.78 -2.39
C THR A 129 -3.05 28.77 -3.48
N SER A 130 -3.65 28.32 -4.58
CA SER A 130 -4.13 29.22 -5.65
C SER A 130 -5.49 29.89 -5.35
N ARG A 131 -6.15 29.54 -4.24
CA ARG A 131 -7.47 30.11 -3.83
C ARG A 131 -7.37 31.07 -2.65
N VAL A 132 -6.16 31.34 -2.15
CA VAL A 132 -5.86 32.29 -1.07
C VAL A 132 -5.08 33.45 -1.68
#